data_AF-A0A7Z6RDH2-F1
#
_entry.id   AF-A0A7Z6RDH2-F1
#
_cell.length_a   1.000
_cell.length_b   1.000
_cell.length_c   1.000
_cell.angle_alpha   90.00
_cell.angle_beta   90.00
_cell.angle_gamma   90.00
#
_symmetry.space_group_name_H-M   'P 1'
#
loop_
_entity.id
_entity.type
_entity.pdbx_description
1 polymer ?
#
loop_
_entity_poly.entity_id
_entity_poly.type
_entity_poly.pdbx_seq_one_letter_code
_entity_poly.pdbx_strand_id
1 'polypeptide(L)'
;MTSKALIWSILQIDSARAYNSFLYYLQKIPWLGRKIPNRWFKTDDIKGVVLFIRIIFFFLRGFGRSIGYVLYCYVLSFFVRSGMKQLNILPQEGFTLTLTLMVITSLLIVINFYIKLIEPNDMQQTHMIRLFRIEPSRYFQSAELLEASSELFFRSLSFGIFFHLNHFAFWHGLTFALFLAGSRLGIKVLC
;
A
#
# COMPACT_ATOMS: atom_id res chain seq x y z
N MET A 1 10.49 0.84 25.38
CA MET A 1 10.00 -0.13 24.36
C MET A 1 10.95 -0.08 23.17
N THR A 2 11.50 -1.21 22.73
CA THR A 2 12.40 -1.25 21.56
C THR A 2 11.60 -1.06 20.27
N SER A 3 12.20 -0.49 19.22
CA SER A 3 11.50 -0.21 17.95
C SER A 3 10.85 -1.46 17.34
N LYS A 4 11.50 -2.64 17.51
CA LYS A 4 10.95 -3.94 17.10
C LYS A 4 9.66 -4.30 17.84
N ALA A 5 9.62 -4.12 19.16
CA ALA A 5 8.43 -4.40 19.96
C ALA A 5 7.28 -3.44 19.59
N LEU A 6 7.61 -2.18 19.31
CA LEU A 6 6.66 -1.15 18.91
C LEU A 6 6.00 -1.48 17.55
N ILE A 7 6.82 -1.85 16.56
CA ILE A 7 6.32 -2.33 15.25
C ILE A 7 5.41 -3.55 15.41
N TRP A 8 5.80 -4.50 16.26
CA TRP A 8 5.01 -5.70 16.49
C TRP A 8 3.66 -5.39 17.14
N SER A 9 3.63 -4.47 18.11
CA SER A 9 2.38 -4.03 18.75
C SER A 9 1.46 -3.28 17.78
N ILE A 10 2.00 -2.38 16.94
CA ILE A 10 1.22 -1.71 15.88
C ILE A 10 0.56 -2.76 14.98
N LEU A 11 1.37 -3.70 14.50
CA LEU A 11 0.93 -4.78 13.63
C LEU A 11 -0.15 -5.68 14.26
N GLN A 12 -0.07 -5.94 15.56
CA GLN A 12 -1.10 -6.70 16.28
C GLN A 12 -2.42 -5.93 16.36
N ILE A 13 -2.36 -4.64 16.69
CA ILE A 13 -3.55 -3.81 16.91
C ILE A 13 -4.29 -3.57 15.59
N ASP A 14 -3.56 -3.24 14.52
CA ASP A 14 -4.12 -3.13 13.18
C ASP A 14 -4.78 -4.43 12.74
N SER A 15 -4.17 -5.58 13.08
CA SER A 15 -4.72 -6.89 12.71
C SER A 15 -5.99 -7.25 13.48
N ALA A 16 -6.03 -7.01 14.79
CA ALA A 16 -7.22 -7.24 15.60
C ALA A 16 -8.37 -6.37 15.11
N ARG A 17 -8.07 -5.14 14.70
CA ARG A 17 -9.06 -4.23 14.13
C ARG A 17 -9.56 -4.67 12.76
N ALA A 18 -8.67 -5.05 11.84
CA ALA A 18 -9.07 -5.53 10.53
C ALA A 18 -9.99 -6.77 10.65
N TYR A 19 -9.67 -7.67 11.57
CA TYR A 19 -10.52 -8.81 11.90
C TYR A 19 -11.89 -8.41 12.45
N ASN A 20 -11.93 -7.48 13.42
CA ASN A 20 -13.19 -7.00 13.99
C ASN A 20 -14.06 -6.30 12.93
N SER A 21 -13.46 -5.47 12.07
CA SER A 21 -14.16 -4.85 10.94
C SER A 21 -14.66 -5.90 9.95
N PHE A 22 -13.86 -6.91 9.63
CA PHE A 22 -14.27 -8.00 8.75
C PHE A 22 -15.47 -8.78 9.30
N LEU A 23 -15.41 -9.18 10.58
CA LEU A 23 -16.55 -9.82 11.26
C LEU A 23 -17.79 -8.93 11.26
N TYR A 24 -17.61 -7.64 11.51
CA TYR A 24 -18.70 -6.67 11.47
C TYR A 24 -19.38 -6.60 10.08
N TYR A 25 -18.59 -6.55 9.01
CA TYR A 25 -19.15 -6.57 7.64
C TYR A 25 -19.84 -7.89 7.31
N LEU A 26 -19.28 -9.01 7.76
CA LEU A 26 -19.88 -10.34 7.61
C LEU A 26 -21.21 -10.46 8.36
N GLN A 27 -21.31 -9.86 9.55
CA GLN A 27 -22.55 -9.78 10.33
C GLN A 27 -23.62 -8.90 9.66
N LYS A 28 -23.21 -7.94 8.83
CA LYS A 28 -24.14 -7.07 8.10
C LYS A 28 -24.83 -7.76 6.91
N ILE A 29 -24.35 -8.94 6.49
CA ILE A 29 -24.95 -9.71 5.40
C ILE A 29 -26.20 -10.45 5.93
N PRO A 30 -27.42 -10.19 5.40
CA PRO A 30 -28.68 -10.65 6.00
C PRO A 30 -28.82 -12.18 6.14
N TRP A 31 -28.15 -12.97 5.30
CA TRP A 31 -28.19 -14.45 5.34
C TRP A 31 -27.07 -15.09 6.18
N LEU A 32 -25.90 -14.45 6.24
CA LEU A 32 -24.71 -14.97 6.94
C LEU A 32 -24.61 -14.43 8.37
N GLY A 33 -25.05 -13.19 8.61
CA GLY A 33 -24.85 -12.51 9.88
C GLY A 33 -25.59 -13.10 11.07
N ARG A 34 -26.75 -13.73 10.84
CA ARG A 34 -27.48 -14.47 11.88
C ARG A 34 -26.76 -15.73 12.36
N LYS A 35 -25.82 -16.26 11.55
CA LYS A 35 -25.05 -17.48 11.88
C LYS A 35 -23.71 -17.19 12.55
N ILE A 36 -23.31 -15.92 12.72
CA ILE A 36 -22.02 -15.55 13.31
C ILE A 36 -22.22 -15.16 14.78
N PRO A 37 -21.94 -16.07 15.73
CA PRO A 37 -22.17 -15.82 17.14
C PRO A 37 -21.13 -14.84 17.70
N ASN A 38 -21.57 -13.96 18.62
CA ASN A 38 -20.74 -12.93 19.27
C ASN A 38 -19.51 -13.50 20.02
N ARG A 39 -19.46 -14.81 20.26
CA ARG A 39 -18.28 -15.50 20.79
C ARG A 39 -17.04 -15.34 19.89
N TRP A 40 -17.20 -15.19 18.57
CA TRP A 40 -16.09 -15.01 17.62
C TRP A 40 -15.31 -13.70 17.82
N PHE A 41 -15.90 -12.70 18.48
CA PHE A 41 -15.19 -11.48 18.88
C PHE A 41 -14.37 -11.67 20.17
N LYS A 42 -14.65 -12.71 20.97
CA LYS A 42 -14.06 -12.94 22.29
C LYS A 42 -13.06 -14.10 22.34
N THR A 43 -13.07 -14.99 21.36
CA THR A 43 -12.26 -16.22 21.43
C THR A 43 -10.82 -15.96 20.98
N ASP A 44 -9.88 -16.04 21.93
CA ASP A 44 -8.43 -16.06 21.68
C ASP A 44 -7.96 -17.26 20.83
N ASP A 45 -8.81 -18.28 20.63
CA ASP A 45 -8.48 -19.50 19.89
C ASP A 45 -8.56 -19.36 18.37
N ILE A 46 -9.19 -18.29 17.85
CA ILE A 46 -9.31 -18.08 16.40
C ILE A 46 -8.03 -17.42 15.82
N LYS A 47 -6.92 -17.42 16.57
CA LYS A 47 -5.61 -16.84 16.17
C LYS A 47 -5.15 -17.25 14.76
N GLY A 48 -5.34 -18.51 14.38
CA GLY A 48 -4.94 -19.00 13.06
C GLY A 48 -5.77 -18.40 11.92
N VAL A 49 -7.09 -18.36 12.07
CA VAL A 49 -7.99 -17.78 11.07
C VAL A 49 -7.85 -16.24 11.02
N VAL A 50 -7.67 -15.60 12.18
CA VAL A 50 -7.36 -14.17 12.28
C VAL A 50 -6.05 -13.86 11.53
N LEU A 51 -5.00 -14.66 11.74
CA LEU A 51 -3.70 -14.49 11.09
C LEU A 51 -3.78 -14.76 9.58
N PHE A 52 -4.56 -15.75 9.15
CA PHE A 52 -4.79 -16.03 7.74
C PHE A 52 -5.55 -14.90 7.03
N ILE A 53 -6.65 -14.44 7.61
CA ILE A 53 -7.42 -13.28 7.12
C ILE A 53 -6.52 -12.05 7.07
N ARG A 54 -5.69 -11.83 8.10
CA ARG A 54 -4.72 -10.75 8.14
C ARG A 54 -3.73 -10.81 6.98
N ILE A 55 -3.12 -11.97 6.72
CA ILE A 55 -2.17 -12.13 5.61
C ILE A 55 -2.86 -11.82 4.28
N ILE A 56 -4.08 -12.33 4.07
CA ILE A 56 -4.85 -12.07 2.86
C ILE A 56 -5.14 -10.58 2.70
N PHE A 57 -5.70 -9.91 3.71
CA PHE A 57 -6.02 -8.49 3.62
C PHE A 57 -4.78 -7.62 3.45
N PHE A 58 -3.69 -7.95 4.14
CA PHE A 58 -2.41 -7.27 3.98
C PHE A 58 -1.91 -7.39 2.53
N PHE A 59 -1.92 -8.61 1.99
CA PHE A 59 -1.53 -8.87 0.61
C PHE A 59 -2.46 -8.18 -0.38
N LEU A 60 -3.78 -8.31 -0.23
CA LEU A 60 -4.77 -7.73 -1.13
C LEU A 60 -4.70 -6.19 -1.12
N ARG A 61 -4.51 -5.57 0.05
CA ARG A 61 -4.38 -4.11 0.17
C ARG A 61 -3.08 -3.61 -0.44
N GLY A 62 -1.95 -4.25 -0.13
CA GLY A 62 -0.65 -3.83 -0.63
C GLY A 62 -0.46 -4.13 -2.12
N PHE A 63 -0.61 -5.41 -2.49
CA PHE A 63 -0.47 -5.89 -3.85
C PHE A 63 -1.56 -5.37 -4.78
N GLY A 64 -2.82 -5.33 -4.32
CA GLY A 64 -3.93 -4.81 -5.12
C GLY A 64 -3.81 -3.32 -5.43
N ARG A 65 -3.34 -2.50 -4.47
CA ARG A 65 -3.02 -1.08 -4.76
C ARG A 65 -1.89 -0.96 -5.77
N SER A 66 -0.86 -1.78 -5.64
CA SER A 66 0.30 -1.75 -6.53
C SER A 66 -0.03 -2.20 -7.96
N ILE A 67 -0.79 -3.28 -8.11
CA ILE A 67 -1.34 -3.70 -9.40
C ILE A 67 -2.28 -2.64 -9.97
N GLY A 68 -3.19 -2.10 -9.15
CA GLY A 68 -4.10 -1.05 -9.56
C GLY A 68 -3.36 0.17 -10.11
N TYR A 69 -2.24 0.55 -9.49
CA TYR A 69 -1.35 1.60 -9.99
C TYR A 69 -0.72 1.25 -11.34
N VAL A 70 -0.18 0.04 -11.51
CA VAL A 70 0.38 -0.43 -12.79
C VAL A 70 -0.66 -0.44 -13.89
N LEU A 71 -1.84 -0.99 -13.61
CA LEU A 71 -2.97 -1.03 -14.55
C LEU A 71 -3.44 0.37 -14.91
N TYR A 72 -3.54 1.27 -13.94
CA TYR A 72 -3.89 2.67 -14.18
C TYR A 72 -2.90 3.33 -15.15
N CYS A 73 -1.59 3.20 -14.90
CA CYS A 73 -0.57 3.76 -15.79
C CYS A 73 -0.57 3.11 -17.18
N TYR A 74 -0.87 1.81 -17.27
CA TYR A 74 -0.97 1.08 -18.53
C TYR A 74 -2.20 1.51 -19.35
N VAL A 75 -3.36 1.68 -18.71
CA VAL A 75 -4.57 2.19 -19.38
C VAL A 75 -4.36 3.63 -19.81
N LEU A 76 -3.75 4.45 -18.96
CA LEU A 76 -3.42 5.84 -19.28
C LEU A 76 -2.45 5.92 -20.48
N SER A 77 -1.42 5.07 -20.52
CA SER A 77 -0.48 5.03 -21.64
C SER A 77 -1.17 4.64 -22.95
N PHE A 78 -2.14 3.73 -22.91
CA PHE A 78 -2.96 3.39 -24.07
C PHE A 78 -3.73 4.60 -24.62
N PHE A 79 -4.39 5.37 -23.74
CA PHE A 79 -5.11 6.59 -24.15
C PHE A 79 -4.17 7.67 -24.70
N VAL A 80 -3.04 7.93 -24.01
CA VAL A 80 -2.04 8.91 -24.45
C VAL A 80 -1.47 8.52 -25.81
N ARG A 81 -1.13 7.24 -26.01
CA ARG A 81 -0.64 6.73 -27.30
C ARG A 81 -1.67 6.91 -28.40
N SER A 82 -2.95 6.67 -28.12
CA SER A 82 -4.03 6.89 -29.09
C SER A 82 -4.14 8.36 -29.48
N GLY A 83 -4.04 9.29 -28.53
CA GLY A 83 -4.03 10.73 -28.81
C GLY A 83 -2.79 11.18 -29.58
N MET A 84 -1.60 10.69 -29.24
CA MET A 84 -0.36 11.02 -29.94
C MET A 84 -0.36 10.53 -31.39
N LYS A 85 -0.96 9.36 -31.66
CA LYS A 85 -1.16 8.86 -33.03
C LYS A 85 -2.04 9.79 -33.87
N GLN A 86 -3.05 10.41 -33.28
CA GLN A 86 -3.88 11.40 -33.99
C GLN A 86 -3.11 12.67 -34.33
N LEU A 87 -2.09 13.00 -33.54
CA LEU A 87 -1.25 14.20 -33.71
C LEU A 87 0.03 13.95 -34.53
N ASN A 88 0.23 12.75 -35.11
CA ASN A 88 1.44 12.34 -35.84
C ASN A 88 2.76 12.52 -35.07
N ILE A 89 2.72 12.54 -33.73
CA ILE A 89 3.92 12.60 -32.89
C ILE A 89 4.51 11.19 -32.81
N LEU A 90 5.84 11.07 -32.89
CA LEU A 90 6.62 9.83 -33.05
C LEU A 90 6.00 8.57 -32.39
N PRO A 91 6.09 7.40 -33.02
CA PRO A 91 5.62 6.15 -32.44
C PRO A 91 6.51 5.75 -31.25
N GLN A 92 6.11 6.11 -30.03
CA GLN A 92 6.69 5.51 -28.83
C GLN A 92 6.13 4.10 -28.61
N GLU A 93 7.01 3.21 -28.16
CA GLU A 93 6.62 1.89 -27.69
C GLU A 93 5.70 2.03 -26.47
N GLY A 94 4.64 1.20 -26.39
CA GLY A 94 3.67 1.30 -25.28
C GLY A 94 4.31 1.05 -23.91
N PHE A 95 5.36 0.23 -23.87
CA PHE A 95 6.09 -0.08 -22.64
C PHE A 95 6.85 1.13 -22.10
N THR A 96 7.63 1.83 -22.94
CA THR A 96 8.40 3.00 -22.53
C THR A 96 7.48 4.14 -22.09
N LEU A 97 6.36 4.35 -22.79
CA LEU A 97 5.33 5.33 -22.39
C LEU A 97 4.69 4.99 -21.04
N THR A 98 4.48 3.70 -20.76
CA THR A 98 3.93 3.26 -19.47
C THR A 98 4.92 3.54 -18.33
N LEU A 99 6.21 3.28 -18.55
CA LEU A 99 7.26 3.57 -17.56
C LEU A 99 7.42 5.07 -17.30
N THR A 100 7.38 5.90 -18.35
CA THR A 100 7.47 7.36 -18.17
C THR A 100 6.27 7.89 -17.40
N LEU A 101 5.05 7.42 -17.69
CA LEU A 101 3.86 7.78 -16.93
C LEU A 101 3.91 7.29 -15.48
N MET A 102 4.49 6.12 -15.21
CA MET A 102 4.75 5.69 -13.83
C MET A 102 5.68 6.66 -13.11
N VAL A 103 6.78 7.08 -13.74
CA VAL A 103 7.66 8.08 -13.12
C VAL A 103 6.92 9.39 -12.86
N ILE A 104 6.25 9.96 -13.87
CA ILE A 104 5.54 11.24 -13.77
C ILE A 104 4.47 11.21 -12.69
N THR A 105 3.58 10.21 -12.71
CA THR A 105 2.52 10.06 -11.69
C THR A 105 3.10 9.86 -10.30
N SER A 106 4.18 9.09 -10.19
CA SER A 106 4.86 8.84 -8.92
C SER A 106 5.41 10.13 -8.30
N LEU A 107 5.95 11.05 -9.10
CA LEU A 107 6.51 12.33 -8.63
C LEU A 107 5.41 13.36 -8.35
N LEU A 108 4.40 13.48 -9.23
CA LEU A 108 3.29 14.44 -9.06
C LEU A 108 2.42 14.14 -7.83
N ILE A 109 2.25 12.86 -7.48
CA ILE A 109 1.52 12.45 -6.28
C ILE A 109 2.27 12.86 -5.01
N VAL A 110 3.61 12.80 -5.01
CA VAL A 110 4.42 13.21 -3.84
C VAL A 110 4.26 14.69 -3.53
N ILE A 111 4.23 15.55 -4.57
CA ILE A 111 4.09 17.00 -4.40
C ILE A 111 2.73 17.36 -3.77
N ASN A 112 1.67 16.62 -4.11
CA ASN A 112 0.30 16.97 -3.69
C ASN A 112 -0.15 16.32 -2.37
N PHE A 113 0.36 15.14 -2.00
CA PHE A 113 -0.22 14.35 -0.90
C PHE A 113 0.65 14.24 0.36
N TYR A 114 1.99 14.35 0.26
CA TYR A 114 2.88 14.03 1.39
C TYR A 114 3.24 15.21 2.31
N ILE A 115 2.81 16.44 2.01
CA ILE A 115 3.02 17.60 2.91
C ILE A 115 2.10 17.49 4.16
N LYS A 116 1.03 16.70 4.13
CA LYS A 116 0.23 16.38 5.32
C LYS A 116 0.75 15.12 6.00
N LEU A 117 1.90 15.24 6.67
CA LEU A 117 2.50 14.16 7.47
C LEU A 117 1.67 13.80 8.72
N ILE A 118 0.73 14.67 9.11
CA ILE A 118 -0.16 14.45 10.26
C ILE A 118 -1.55 14.93 9.86
N GLU A 119 -2.48 14.01 9.60
CA GLU A 119 -3.89 14.37 9.54
C GLU A 119 -4.39 14.53 10.98
N PRO A 120 -4.77 15.74 11.44
CA PRO A 120 -5.22 15.98 12.81
C PRO A 120 -6.51 15.22 13.17
N ASN A 121 -7.16 14.59 12.18
CA ASN A 121 -8.38 13.81 12.36
C ASN A 121 -8.13 12.31 12.50
N ASP A 122 -6.87 11.85 12.50
CA ASP A 122 -6.58 10.43 12.68
C ASP A 122 -6.64 10.06 14.18
N MET A 123 -7.88 9.96 14.69
CA MET A 123 -8.19 9.59 16.07
C MET A 123 -7.45 8.32 16.52
N GLN A 124 -7.16 7.40 15.59
CA GLN A 124 -6.52 6.12 15.86
C GLN A 124 -5.07 6.27 16.30
N GLN A 125 -4.30 7.08 15.58
CA GLN A 125 -2.90 7.35 15.92
C GLN A 125 -2.82 8.06 17.28
N THR A 126 -3.75 8.99 17.51
CA THR A 126 -3.89 9.69 18.79
C THR A 126 -4.22 8.73 19.93
N HIS A 127 -5.13 7.78 19.72
CA HIS A 127 -5.45 6.73 20.69
C HIS A 127 -4.27 5.80 20.95
N MET A 128 -3.51 5.39 19.94
CA MET A 128 -2.33 4.54 20.13
C MET A 128 -1.25 5.24 20.93
N ILE A 129 -0.92 6.48 20.58
CA ILE A 129 0.09 7.28 21.29
C ILE A 129 -0.32 7.48 22.76
N ARG A 130 -1.59 7.81 23.02
CA ARG A 130 -2.11 8.06 24.38
C ARG A 130 -2.27 6.79 25.23
N LEU A 131 -2.83 5.72 24.67
CA LEU A 131 -3.12 4.48 25.41
C LEU A 131 -1.84 3.69 25.71
N PHE A 132 -0.89 3.63 24.77
CA PHE A 132 0.36 2.89 24.93
C PHE A 132 1.50 3.74 25.50
N ARG A 133 1.26 5.04 25.77
CA ARG A 133 2.26 6.00 26.28
C ARG A 133 3.56 5.99 25.47
N ILE A 134 3.42 5.91 24.15
CA ILE A 134 4.56 5.87 23.22
C ILE A 134 4.94 7.30 22.85
N GLU A 135 6.24 7.60 22.77
CA GLU A 135 6.72 8.87 22.22
C GLU A 135 6.23 9.04 20.77
N PRO A 136 5.53 10.14 20.43
CA PRO A 136 4.97 10.34 19.09
C PRO A 136 6.01 10.18 17.99
N SER A 137 7.20 10.78 18.16
CA SER A 137 8.29 10.70 17.19
C SER A 137 8.69 9.26 16.86
N ARG A 138 8.84 8.40 17.87
CA ARG A 138 9.19 6.98 17.68
C ARG A 138 8.08 6.18 17.03
N TYR A 139 6.83 6.50 17.35
CA TYR A 139 5.66 5.90 16.70
C TYR A 139 5.63 6.23 15.20
N PHE A 140 5.73 7.52 14.85
CA PHE A 140 5.69 7.98 13.46
C PHE A 140 6.84 7.43 12.63
N GLN A 141 8.07 7.44 13.15
CA GLN A 141 9.22 6.84 12.46
C GLN A 141 9.03 5.34 12.21
N SER A 142 8.48 4.61 13.18
CA SER A 142 8.24 3.17 13.05
C SER A 142 7.10 2.87 12.07
N ALA A 143 6.05 3.68 12.09
CA ALA A 143 4.91 3.56 11.18
C ALA A 143 5.33 3.86 9.74
N GLU A 144 6.09 4.93 9.51
CA GLU A 144 6.56 5.31 8.18
C GLU A 144 7.56 4.29 7.62
N LEU A 145 8.44 3.73 8.46
CA LEU A 145 9.34 2.65 8.06
C LEU A 145 8.57 1.37 7.68
N LEU A 146 7.53 1.03 8.43
CA LEU A 146 6.66 -0.11 8.12
C LEU A 146 5.91 0.11 6.80
N GLU A 147 5.36 1.30 6.60
CA GLU A 147 4.64 1.64 5.37
C GLU A 147 5.57 1.61 4.17
N ALA A 148 6.72 2.30 4.23
CA ALA A 148 7.71 2.35 3.16
C ALA A 148 8.26 0.96 2.80
N SER A 149 8.57 0.12 3.80
CA SER A 149 9.06 -1.24 3.55
C SER A 149 8.00 -2.13 2.91
N SER A 150 6.75 -2.04 3.38
CA SER A 150 5.64 -2.78 2.78
C SER A 150 5.36 -2.31 1.34
N GLU A 151 5.37 -1.00 1.10
CA GLU A 151 5.15 -0.41 -0.22
C GLU A 151 6.25 -0.84 -1.20
N LEU A 152 7.51 -0.81 -0.78
CA LEU A 152 8.64 -1.24 -1.59
C LEU A 152 8.54 -2.73 -1.94
N PHE A 153 8.21 -3.59 -0.98
CA PHE A 153 8.02 -5.02 -1.21
C PHE A 153 6.92 -5.29 -2.25
N PHE A 154 5.73 -4.72 -2.07
CA PHE A 154 4.61 -4.95 -2.98
C PHE A 154 4.83 -4.32 -4.36
N ARG A 155 5.46 -3.14 -4.44
CA ARG A 155 5.85 -2.51 -5.71
C ARG A 155 6.88 -3.34 -6.46
N SER A 156 7.90 -3.83 -5.77
CA SER A 156 8.90 -4.71 -6.38
C SER A 156 8.25 -5.95 -6.97
N LEU A 157 7.30 -6.57 -6.26
CA LEU A 157 6.55 -7.72 -6.76
C LEU A 157 5.71 -7.37 -7.98
N SER A 158 4.90 -6.30 -7.92
CA SER A 158 4.03 -5.91 -9.03
C SER A 158 4.81 -5.47 -10.26
N PHE A 159 5.89 -4.71 -10.09
CA PHE A 159 6.74 -4.29 -11.19
C PHE A 159 7.51 -5.49 -11.75
N GLY A 160 8.01 -6.39 -10.90
CA GLY A 160 8.68 -7.59 -11.37
C GLY A 160 7.77 -8.45 -12.27
N ILE A 161 6.50 -8.61 -11.89
CA ILE A 161 5.49 -9.28 -12.73
C ILE A 161 5.26 -8.50 -14.03
N PHE A 162 5.11 -7.17 -13.97
CA PHE A 162 4.92 -6.33 -15.15
C PHE A 162 6.09 -6.41 -16.13
N PHE A 163 7.34 -6.33 -15.65
CA PHE A 163 8.53 -6.48 -16.49
C PHE A 163 8.63 -7.88 -17.08
N HIS A 164 8.29 -8.92 -16.31
CA HIS A 164 8.28 -10.30 -16.81
C HIS A 164 7.25 -10.51 -17.94
N LEU A 165 6.06 -9.93 -17.81
CA LEU A 165 5.02 -9.95 -18.86
C LEU A 165 5.44 -9.22 -20.13
N ASN A 166 6.39 -8.28 -20.03
CA ASN A 166 6.97 -7.56 -21.17
C ASN A 166 8.32 -8.15 -21.62
N HIS A 167 8.61 -9.42 -21.28
CA HIS A 167 9.83 -10.16 -21.66
C HIS A 167 11.16 -9.62 -21.09
N PHE A 168 11.11 -8.81 -20.03
CA PHE A 168 12.28 -8.39 -19.28
C PHE A 168 12.52 -9.27 -18.04
N ALA A 169 13.74 -9.28 -17.52
CA ALA A 169 14.04 -10.01 -16.30
C ALA A 169 13.32 -9.39 -15.09
N PHE A 170 12.75 -10.22 -14.22
CA PHE A 170 12.00 -9.82 -13.02
C PHE A 170 12.73 -8.80 -12.14
N TRP A 171 14.06 -8.91 -12.05
CA TRP A 171 14.91 -8.02 -11.26
C TRP A 171 14.82 -6.54 -11.66
N HIS A 172 14.45 -6.23 -12.90
CA HIS A 172 14.22 -4.86 -13.34
C HIS A 172 13.05 -4.20 -12.60
N GLY A 173 12.10 -4.99 -12.09
CA GLY A 173 11.02 -4.48 -11.26
C GLY A 173 11.50 -3.98 -9.90
N LEU A 174 12.48 -4.67 -9.29
CA LEU A 174 13.08 -4.24 -8.02
C LEU A 174 13.90 -2.95 -8.20
N THR A 175 14.73 -2.89 -9.24
CA THR A 175 15.53 -1.70 -9.53
C THR A 175 14.65 -0.49 -9.85
N PHE A 176 13.57 -0.70 -10.61
CA PHE A 176 12.60 0.35 -10.90
C PHE A 176 11.81 0.78 -9.66
N ALA A 177 11.43 -0.14 -8.77
CA ALA A 177 10.80 0.19 -7.49
C ALA A 177 11.72 1.03 -6.61
N LEU A 178 13.01 0.66 -6.52
CA LEU A 178 14.02 1.42 -5.79
C LEU A 178 14.26 2.80 -6.40
N PHE A 179 14.33 2.89 -7.73
CA PHE A 179 14.46 4.16 -8.43
C PHE A 179 13.30 5.10 -8.10
N LEU A 180 12.05 4.61 -8.18
CA LEU A 180 10.87 5.41 -7.84
C LEU A 180 10.85 5.79 -6.35
N ALA A 181 11.23 4.89 -5.45
CA ALA A 181 11.30 5.21 -4.03
C ALA A 181 12.37 6.29 -3.74
N GLY A 182 13.56 6.14 -4.35
CA GLY A 182 14.65 7.10 -4.23
C GLY A 182 14.30 8.47 -4.80
N SER A 183 13.67 8.52 -5.98
CA SER A 183 13.25 9.79 -6.59
C SER A 183 12.21 10.52 -5.74
N ARG A 184 11.31 9.79 -5.08
CA ARG A 184 10.32 10.37 -4.16
C ARG A 184 10.97 10.94 -2.91
N LEU A 185 11.90 10.20 -2.31
CA LEU A 185 12.66 10.68 -1.15
C LEU A 185 13.47 11.92 -1.50
N GLY A 186 14.11 11.94 -2.68
CA GLY A 186 14.84 13.11 -3.17
C GLY A 186 13.96 14.34 -3.28
N ILE A 187 12.76 14.23 -3.87
CA ILE A 187 11.80 15.35 -3.92
C ILE A 187 11.37 15.78 -2.51
N LYS A 188 11.07 14.83 -1.61
CA LYS A 188 10.65 15.12 -0.23
C LYS A 188 11.72 15.85 0.58
N VAL A 189 13.00 15.73 0.24
CA VAL A 189 14.09 16.46 0.89
C VAL A 189 14.30 17.85 0.27
N LEU A 190 14.00 18.01 -1.02
CA LEU A 190 14.20 19.27 -1.76
C LEU A 190 13.03 20.26 -1.61
N CYS A 191 11.81 19.77 -1.37
CA CYS A 191 10.61 20.56 -1.11
C CYS A 191 10.31 20.66 0.38
#